data_AF-X1EGV0-F1
#
_entry.id   AF-X1EGV0-F1
#
_cell.length_a   1.000
_cell.length_b   1.000
_cell.length_c   1.000
_cell.angle_alpha   90.00
_cell.angle_beta   90.00
_cell.angle_gamma   90.00
#
_symmetry.space_group_name_H-M   'P 1'
#
loop_
_entity.id
_entity.type
_entity.pdbx_description
1 polymer ?
#
loop_
_entity_poly.entity_id
_entity_poly.type
_entity_poly.pdbx_seq_one_letter_code
_entity_poly.pdbx_strand_id
1 'polypeptide(L)'
;MIKKGLAIAVILLFVGMCVVSSTAVTELREKPSPISFDGITLYVGGSGSNNYTVIQEAINDAIDGDTVFVYDDSAPYYENVIVDRSIDLIGEDRNTTIIDGEIGDIIIKIISDNVVVSGFTLTNGYMGIAIISDFCIISGNIIEYFFSYGIILEESNKCV
;
A
#
# COMPACT_ATOMS: atom_id res chain seq x y z
N MET A 1 6.43 -64.83 52.28
CA MET A 1 6.54 -64.40 50.87
C MET A 1 6.31 -62.89 50.62
N ILE A 2 5.89 -62.10 51.62
CA ILE A 2 5.46 -60.69 51.43
C ILE A 2 6.63 -59.66 51.32
N LYS A 3 7.82 -59.95 51.87
CA LYS A 3 8.94 -58.98 51.91
C LYS A 3 9.66 -58.75 50.56
N LYS A 4 9.63 -59.72 49.64
CA LYS A 4 10.30 -59.59 48.32
C LYS A 4 9.46 -58.80 47.30
N GLY A 5 8.13 -58.83 47.42
CA GLY A 5 7.23 -58.08 46.54
C GLY A 5 7.27 -56.57 46.79
N LEU A 6 7.44 -56.15 48.05
CA LEU A 6 7.51 -54.73 48.42
C LEU A 6 8.78 -54.05 47.86
N ALA A 7 9.92 -54.74 47.88
CA ALA A 7 11.17 -54.21 47.33
C ALA A 7 11.09 -54.04 45.80
N ILE A 8 10.46 -54.97 45.09
CA ILE A 8 10.26 -54.89 43.63
C ILE A 8 9.31 -53.73 43.26
N ALA A 9 8.26 -53.51 44.07
CA ALA A 9 7.34 -52.40 43.87
C ALA A 9 8.00 -51.02 44.08
N VAL A 10 8.90 -50.89 45.07
CA VAL A 10 9.64 -49.64 45.31
C VAL A 10 10.65 -49.36 44.19
N ILE A 11 11.33 -50.38 43.66
CA ILE A 11 12.25 -50.21 42.53
C ILE A 11 11.51 -49.76 41.26
N LEU A 12 10.32 -50.33 40.98
CA LEU A 12 9.50 -49.91 39.84
C LEU A 12 8.95 -48.48 40.00
N LEU A 13 8.69 -48.02 41.22
CA LEU A 13 8.20 -46.67 41.50
C LEU A 13 9.24 -45.59 41.14
N PHE A 14 10.54 -45.87 41.30
CA PHE A 14 11.60 -44.90 41.00
C PHE A 14 11.99 -44.85 39.51
N VAL A 15 11.81 -45.95 38.76
CA VAL A 15 12.09 -45.97 37.30
C VAL A 15 11.02 -45.18 36.52
N GLY A 16 9.81 -45.05 37.07
CA GLY A 16 8.69 -44.34 36.45
C GLY A 16 8.81 -42.80 36.40
N MET A 17 9.76 -42.19 37.11
CA MET A 17 9.88 -40.72 37.19
C MET A 17 10.95 -40.12 36.27
N CYS A 18 11.71 -40.92 35.51
CA CYS A 18 12.78 -40.41 34.64
C CYS A 18 12.34 -40.06 33.22
N VAL A 19 11.05 -40.13 32.89
CA VAL A 19 10.55 -39.59 31.60
C VAL A 19 10.26 -38.11 31.77
N VAL A 20 11.32 -37.34 32.04
CA VAL A 20 11.29 -35.91 31.76
C VAL A 20 11.23 -35.84 30.24
N SER A 21 10.02 -35.69 29.70
CA SER A 21 9.85 -35.23 28.33
C SER A 21 10.46 -33.84 28.30
N SER A 22 11.76 -33.78 28.02
CA SER A 22 12.39 -32.61 27.45
C SER A 22 11.60 -32.36 26.19
N THR A 23 10.60 -31.49 26.27
CA THR A 23 10.21 -30.73 25.10
C THR A 23 11.49 -30.01 24.74
N ALA A 24 12.22 -30.59 23.79
CA ALA A 24 13.12 -29.82 22.97
C ALA A 24 12.27 -28.63 22.57
N VAL A 25 12.55 -27.47 23.16
CA VAL A 25 12.19 -26.22 22.54
C VAL A 25 13.06 -26.24 21.30
N THR A 26 12.57 -26.91 20.26
CA THR A 26 12.99 -26.60 18.90
C THR A 26 12.63 -25.15 18.80
N GLU A 27 13.62 -24.29 19.03
CA GLU A 27 13.63 -22.94 18.51
C GLU A 27 13.28 -23.13 17.04
N LEU A 28 12.01 -22.93 16.70
CA LEU A 28 11.65 -22.56 15.37
C LEU A 28 12.38 -21.25 15.20
N ARG A 29 13.59 -21.34 14.68
CA ARG A 29 14.30 -20.21 14.12
C ARG A 29 13.37 -19.74 13.02
N GLU A 30 12.46 -18.84 13.35
CA GLU A 30 11.84 -17.97 12.39
C GLU A 30 13.02 -17.31 11.71
N LYS A 31 13.40 -17.87 10.56
CA LYS A 31 14.27 -17.20 9.62
C LYS A 31 13.60 -15.84 9.47
N PRO A 32 14.23 -14.72 9.87
CA PRO A 32 13.60 -13.43 9.71
C PRO A 32 13.17 -13.38 8.26
N SER A 33 11.85 -13.32 8.05
CA SER A 33 11.33 -13.01 6.75
C SER A 33 12.08 -11.74 6.34
N PRO A 34 12.56 -11.63 5.09
CA PRO A 34 12.91 -10.30 4.62
C PRO A 34 11.74 -9.41 4.99
N ILE A 35 12.01 -8.30 5.69
CA ILE A 35 11.00 -7.26 5.88
C ILE A 35 10.74 -6.80 4.46
N SER A 36 9.77 -7.43 3.78
CA SER A 36 9.21 -6.86 2.59
C SER A 36 8.37 -5.72 3.12
N PHE A 37 8.81 -4.51 2.82
CA PHE A 37 7.93 -3.36 2.79
C PHE A 37 7.00 -3.59 1.59
N ASP A 38 6.16 -4.63 1.64
CA ASP A 38 4.97 -4.65 0.82
C ASP A 38 4.11 -3.54 1.43
N GLY A 39 4.16 -2.37 0.80
CA GLY A 39 3.32 -1.25 1.20
C GLY A 39 1.87 -1.70 1.23
N ILE A 40 1.09 -1.05 2.09
CA ILE A 40 -0.33 -1.36 2.21
C ILE A 40 -1.10 -0.66 1.09
N THR A 41 -2.33 -1.11 0.87
CA THR A 41 -3.26 -0.39 0.00
C THR A 41 -4.24 0.43 0.84
N LEU A 42 -4.27 1.74 0.59
CA LEU A 42 -5.25 2.68 1.09
C LEU A 42 -6.32 2.88 0.02
N TYR A 43 -7.58 2.69 0.37
CA TYR A 43 -8.70 2.70 -0.57
C TYR A 43 -9.48 3.99 -0.51
N VAL A 44 -9.78 4.60 -1.65
CA VAL A 44 -10.55 5.85 -1.76
C VAL A 44 -11.85 5.62 -2.53
N GLY A 45 -12.97 6.09 -1.99
CA GLY A 45 -14.32 5.89 -2.54
C GLY A 45 -14.86 4.48 -2.31
N GLY A 46 -15.77 4.04 -3.17
CA GLY A 46 -16.42 2.73 -3.08
C GLY A 46 -17.30 2.57 -1.82
N SER A 47 -17.76 1.35 -1.56
CA SER A 47 -18.66 1.05 -0.43
C SER A 47 -17.97 0.38 0.77
N GLY A 48 -16.63 0.30 0.77
CA GLY A 48 -15.85 -0.36 1.81
C GLY A 48 -15.84 0.41 3.12
N SER A 49 -15.91 -0.30 4.25
CA SER A 49 -15.73 0.33 5.56
C SER A 49 -14.29 0.82 5.73
N ASN A 50 -14.12 2.05 6.20
CA ASN A 50 -12.82 2.74 6.38
C ASN A 50 -12.12 3.15 5.09
N ASN A 51 -12.81 3.13 3.95
CA ASN A 51 -12.28 3.79 2.76
C ASN A 51 -12.26 5.31 3.00
N TYR A 52 -11.22 5.96 2.51
CA TYR A 52 -11.15 7.41 2.43
C TYR A 52 -12.20 7.91 1.45
N THR A 53 -12.71 9.12 1.65
CA THR A 53 -13.60 9.77 0.67
C THR A 53 -12.89 10.81 -0.18
N VAL A 54 -11.66 11.17 0.20
CA VAL A 54 -10.83 12.22 -0.39
C VAL A 54 -9.46 11.61 -0.72
N ILE A 55 -9.00 11.78 -1.96
CA ILE A 55 -7.74 11.20 -2.43
C ILE A 55 -6.57 11.79 -1.64
N GLN A 56 -6.56 13.10 -1.42
CA GLN A 56 -5.48 13.76 -0.66
C GLN A 56 -5.36 13.22 0.77
N GLU A 57 -6.45 12.84 1.43
CA GLU A 57 -6.38 12.28 2.79
C GLU A 57 -5.68 10.91 2.80
N ALA A 58 -5.97 10.06 1.81
CA ALA A 58 -5.26 8.78 1.67
C ALA A 58 -3.76 8.99 1.36
N ILE A 59 -3.41 9.97 0.51
CA ILE A 59 -2.00 10.31 0.26
C ILE A 59 -1.31 10.80 1.54
N ASN A 60 -1.99 11.63 2.33
CA ASN A 60 -1.42 12.17 3.58
C ASN A 60 -1.10 11.09 4.61
N ASP A 61 -1.92 10.03 4.67
CA ASP A 61 -1.75 8.89 5.59
C ASP A 61 -0.80 7.81 5.04
N ALA A 62 -0.51 7.83 3.73
CA ALA A 62 0.39 6.89 3.09
C ALA A 62 1.85 7.07 3.55
N ILE A 63 2.58 5.95 3.55
CA ILE A 63 4.04 5.92 3.67
C ILE A 63 4.67 5.45 2.35
N ASP A 64 5.97 5.68 2.20
CA ASP A 64 6.71 5.27 1.00
C ASP A 64 6.57 3.76 0.76
N GLY A 65 6.22 3.40 -0.47
CA GLY A 65 5.94 2.04 -0.91
C GLY A 65 4.46 1.64 -0.91
N ASP A 66 3.58 2.45 -0.30
CA ASP A 66 2.14 2.18 -0.28
C ASP A 66 1.48 2.40 -1.66
N THR A 67 0.27 1.84 -1.80
CA THR A 67 -0.63 2.10 -2.91
C THR A 67 -1.85 2.88 -2.43
N VAL A 68 -2.21 3.96 -3.12
CA VAL A 68 -3.51 4.61 -3.01
C VAL A 68 -4.36 4.15 -4.19
N PHE A 69 -5.36 3.31 -3.92
CA PHE A 69 -6.29 2.77 -4.92
C PHE A 69 -7.62 3.52 -4.88
N VAL A 70 -8.07 4.03 -6.03
CA VAL A 70 -9.23 4.90 -6.15
C VAL A 70 -10.32 4.22 -6.99
N TYR A 71 -11.47 3.97 -6.36
CA TYR A 71 -12.63 3.34 -7.01
C TYR A 71 -13.32 4.26 -8.01
N ASP A 72 -13.94 3.72 -9.06
CA ASP A 72 -14.71 4.52 -10.02
C ASP A 72 -16.14 4.86 -9.53
N ASP A 73 -16.72 4.05 -8.65
CA ASP A 73 -18.08 4.19 -8.13
C ASP A 73 -18.34 5.52 -7.38
N SER A 74 -17.28 6.21 -6.95
CA SER A 74 -17.36 7.52 -6.29
C SER A 74 -16.87 8.67 -7.16
N ALA A 75 -16.53 8.41 -8.42
CA ALA A 75 -16.14 9.42 -9.38
C ALA A 75 -17.35 10.27 -9.85
N PRO A 76 -17.13 11.51 -10.31
CA PRO A 76 -15.84 12.21 -10.34
C PRO A 76 -15.38 12.69 -8.97
N TYR A 77 -14.07 12.65 -8.76
CA TYR A 77 -13.38 13.24 -7.62
C TYR A 77 -13.00 14.69 -7.95
N TYR A 78 -13.57 15.64 -7.24
CA TYR A 78 -13.32 17.07 -7.46
C TYR A 78 -12.16 17.54 -6.57
N GLU A 79 -10.93 17.37 -7.04
CA GLU A 79 -9.72 17.57 -6.24
C GLU A 79 -8.53 18.09 -7.06
N ASN A 80 -7.62 18.79 -6.38
CA ASN A 80 -6.26 19.06 -6.84
C ASN A 80 -5.29 18.45 -5.81
N VAL A 81 -4.57 17.39 -6.19
CA VAL A 81 -3.77 16.58 -5.27
C VAL A 81 -2.28 16.83 -5.41
N ILE A 82 -1.58 16.78 -4.27
CA ILE A 82 -0.13 16.82 -4.17
C ILE A 82 0.34 15.44 -3.73
N VAL A 83 1.16 14.79 -4.56
CA VAL A 83 1.80 13.51 -4.27
C VAL A 83 3.21 13.77 -3.76
N ASP A 84 3.36 13.72 -2.44
CA ASP A 84 4.60 14.00 -1.70
C ASP A 84 5.17 12.76 -0.98
N ARG A 85 4.74 11.57 -1.41
CA ARG A 85 5.20 10.25 -0.97
C ARG A 85 5.59 9.41 -2.17
N SER A 86 6.53 8.49 -2.01
CA SER A 86 6.92 7.52 -3.05
C SER A 86 5.89 6.39 -3.11
N ILE A 87 4.74 6.64 -3.75
CA ILE A 87 3.59 5.73 -3.77
C ILE A 87 3.09 5.42 -5.19
N ASP A 88 2.29 4.37 -5.27
CA ASP A 88 1.48 4.07 -6.45
C ASP A 88 0.08 4.67 -6.29
N LEU A 89 -0.27 5.69 -7.09
CA LEU A 89 -1.61 6.26 -7.18
C LEU A 89 -2.33 5.64 -8.37
N ILE A 90 -3.33 4.80 -8.10
CA ILE A 90 -3.95 3.91 -9.11
C ILE A 90 -5.47 4.06 -9.11
N GLY A 91 -6.04 4.41 -10.26
CA GLY A 91 -7.47 4.39 -10.50
C GLY A 91 -7.94 3.01 -11.00
N GLU A 92 -9.17 2.65 -10.63
CA GLU A 92 -9.78 1.36 -10.95
C GLU A 92 -9.96 1.13 -12.47
N ASP A 93 -10.49 2.13 -13.18
CA ASP A 93 -10.62 2.09 -14.63
C ASP A 93 -10.45 3.49 -15.20
N ARG A 94 -9.49 3.66 -16.11
CA ARG A 94 -9.15 4.95 -16.71
C ARG A 94 -10.32 5.67 -17.38
N ASN A 95 -11.38 4.96 -17.78
CA ASN A 95 -12.53 5.55 -18.47
C ASN A 95 -13.61 6.06 -17.49
N THR A 96 -13.57 5.63 -16.23
CA THR A 96 -14.62 5.91 -15.24
C THR A 96 -14.10 6.50 -13.94
N THR A 97 -12.85 6.20 -13.54
CA THR A 97 -12.18 6.86 -12.42
C THR A 97 -11.71 8.27 -12.84
N ILE A 98 -12.59 9.25 -12.68
CA ILE A 98 -12.37 10.63 -13.12
C ILE A 98 -11.92 11.50 -11.93
N ILE A 99 -10.81 12.23 -12.10
CA ILE A 99 -10.44 13.37 -11.25
C ILE A 99 -10.71 14.64 -12.06
N ASP A 100 -11.65 15.45 -11.58
CA ASP A 100 -12.04 16.73 -12.18
C ASP A 100 -11.42 17.88 -11.40
N GLY A 101 -10.67 18.73 -12.08
CA GLY A 101 -9.95 19.85 -11.46
C GLY A 101 -10.82 21.08 -11.16
N GLU A 102 -12.09 21.13 -11.58
CA GLU A 102 -13.03 22.26 -11.41
C GLU A 102 -12.48 23.65 -11.80
N ILE A 103 -11.66 23.74 -12.86
CA ILE A 103 -10.95 24.95 -13.29
C ILE A 103 -9.90 25.43 -12.25
N GLY A 104 -9.50 24.55 -11.34
CA GLY A 104 -8.37 24.69 -10.42
C GLY A 104 -7.02 24.68 -11.14
N ASP A 105 -5.93 24.75 -10.38
CA ASP A 105 -4.56 24.86 -10.91
C ASP A 105 -4.08 23.54 -11.53
N ILE A 106 -3.30 22.75 -10.81
CA ILE A 106 -2.75 21.47 -11.28
C ILE A 106 -3.57 20.34 -10.64
N ILE A 107 -4.09 19.40 -11.44
CA ILE A 107 -4.88 18.28 -10.88
C ILE A 107 -3.99 17.34 -10.07
N ILE A 108 -2.84 16.91 -10.61
CA ILE A 108 -1.87 16.09 -9.88
C ILE A 108 -0.50 16.77 -9.93
N LYS A 109 0.02 17.14 -8.75
CA LYS A 109 1.37 17.67 -8.61
C LYS A 109 2.26 16.65 -7.89
N ILE A 110 3.26 16.13 -8.60
CA ILE A 110 4.17 15.10 -8.09
C ILE A 110 5.49 15.73 -7.67
N ILE A 111 5.81 15.66 -6.37
CA ILE A 111 7.02 16.25 -5.78
C ILE A 111 7.88 15.22 -5.02
N SER A 112 7.57 13.94 -5.19
CA SER A 112 8.34 12.81 -4.66
C SER A 112 8.81 11.91 -5.79
N ASP A 113 10.01 11.36 -5.67
CA ASP A 113 10.54 10.42 -6.65
C ASP A 113 9.81 9.07 -6.59
N ASN A 114 9.94 8.27 -7.65
CA ASN A 114 9.42 6.89 -7.75
C ASN A 114 7.90 6.79 -7.53
N VAL A 115 7.16 7.74 -8.09
CA VAL A 115 5.68 7.73 -8.07
C VAL A 115 5.14 7.10 -9.34
N VAL A 116 4.12 6.25 -9.19
CA VAL A 116 3.32 5.75 -10.32
C VAL A 116 1.97 6.43 -10.30
N VAL A 117 1.51 6.95 -11.45
CA VAL A 117 0.14 7.40 -11.63
C VAL A 117 -0.47 6.67 -12.82
N SER A 118 -1.55 5.92 -12.58
CA SER A 118 -2.23 5.20 -13.65
C SER A 118 -3.72 4.99 -13.42
N GLY A 119 -4.47 4.71 -14.48
CA GLY A 119 -5.87 4.31 -14.38
C GLY A 119 -6.85 5.47 -14.17
N PHE A 120 -6.49 6.71 -14.49
CA PHE A 120 -7.37 7.87 -14.33
C PHE A 120 -7.78 8.52 -15.65
N THR A 121 -8.96 9.14 -15.67
CA THR A 121 -9.23 10.31 -16.50
C THR A 121 -8.97 11.57 -15.68
N LEU A 122 -8.14 12.49 -16.18
CA LEU A 122 -7.95 13.82 -15.61
C LEU A 122 -8.53 14.87 -16.56
N THR A 123 -9.38 15.75 -16.03
CA THR A 123 -10.14 16.71 -16.85
C THR A 123 -10.40 18.05 -16.16
N ASN A 124 -10.71 19.07 -16.96
CA ASN A 124 -11.20 20.38 -16.49
C ASN A 124 -10.26 21.12 -15.52
N GLY A 125 -8.94 20.95 -15.63
CA GLY A 125 -7.94 21.70 -14.85
C GLY A 125 -7.23 22.80 -15.66
N TYR A 126 -6.48 23.68 -14.99
CA TYR A 126 -5.53 24.56 -15.67
C TYR A 126 -4.37 23.75 -16.26
N MET A 127 -3.83 22.81 -15.48
CA MET A 127 -2.89 21.77 -15.91
C MET A 127 -3.28 20.39 -15.38
N GLY A 128 -2.91 19.33 -16.10
CA GLY A 128 -3.22 17.96 -15.68
C GLY A 128 -2.23 17.43 -14.65
N ILE A 129 -1.05 17.03 -15.10
CA ILE A 129 0.01 16.47 -14.25
C ILE A 129 1.25 17.35 -14.34
N ALA A 130 1.76 17.83 -13.21
CA ALA A 130 3.08 18.44 -13.12
C ALA A 130 4.01 17.52 -12.34
N ILE A 131 5.13 17.14 -12.95
CA ILE A 131 6.16 16.30 -12.35
C ILE A 131 7.37 17.19 -12.04
N ILE A 132 7.75 17.22 -10.77
CA ILE A 132 8.92 17.94 -10.25
C ILE A 132 9.77 16.97 -9.43
N SER A 133 10.06 15.81 -10.03
CA SER A 133 10.65 14.64 -9.39
C SER A 133 11.21 13.66 -10.42
N ASP A 134 12.04 12.72 -9.97
CA ASP A 134 12.68 11.73 -10.82
C ASP A 134 11.97 10.36 -10.76
N PHE A 135 12.21 9.53 -11.77
CA PHE A 135 11.79 8.12 -11.80
C PHE A 135 10.27 7.88 -11.70
N CYS A 136 9.44 8.85 -12.10
CA CYS A 136 7.99 8.70 -12.10
C CYS A 136 7.48 7.97 -13.34
N ILE A 137 6.40 7.21 -13.21
CA ILE A 137 5.75 6.51 -14.31
C ILE A 137 4.32 7.01 -14.46
N ILE A 138 4.02 7.63 -15.60
CA ILE A 138 2.68 8.11 -15.92
C ILE A 138 2.12 7.28 -17.05
N SER A 139 1.25 6.33 -16.73
CA SER A 139 0.81 5.33 -17.72
C SER A 139 -0.68 5.06 -17.67
N GLY A 140 -1.29 4.73 -18.81
CA GLY A 140 -2.68 4.28 -18.85
C GLY A 140 -3.73 5.33 -18.45
N ASN A 141 -3.39 6.62 -18.44
CA ASN A 141 -4.32 7.71 -18.13
C ASN A 141 -4.94 8.33 -19.38
N ILE A 142 -6.11 8.95 -19.24
CA ILE A 142 -6.73 9.84 -20.22
C ILE A 142 -6.57 11.27 -19.71
N ILE A 143 -5.99 12.15 -20.54
CA ILE A 143 -5.65 13.52 -20.17
C ILE A 143 -6.33 14.45 -21.18
N GLU A 144 -7.41 15.13 -20.77
CA GLU A 144 -8.23 15.94 -21.66
C GLU A 144 -8.70 17.27 -21.05
N TYR A 145 -9.09 18.21 -21.90
CA TYR A 145 -9.74 19.47 -21.51
C TYR A 145 -8.95 20.35 -20.50
N PHE A 146 -7.68 20.62 -20.80
CA PHE A 146 -6.82 21.53 -20.03
C PHE A 146 -6.68 22.91 -20.69
N PHE A 147 -6.58 23.96 -19.86
CA PHE A 147 -6.30 25.32 -20.36
C PHE A 147 -4.86 25.51 -20.84
N SER A 148 -3.90 24.80 -20.22
CA SER A 148 -2.47 24.88 -20.51
C SER A 148 -1.94 23.50 -20.90
N TYR A 149 -1.04 22.91 -20.11
CA TYR A 149 -0.43 21.60 -20.40
C TYR A 149 -1.22 20.45 -19.77
N GLY A 150 -1.42 19.37 -20.53
CA GLY A 150 -1.94 18.12 -19.96
C GLY A 150 -0.93 17.44 -19.03
N ILE A 151 0.34 17.35 -19.46
CA ILE A 151 1.46 16.85 -18.64
C ILE A 151 2.66 17.79 -18.84
N ILE A 152 3.32 18.18 -17.76
CA ILE A 152 4.57 18.95 -17.77
C ILE A 152 5.60 18.32 -16.82
N LEU A 153 6.86 18.32 -17.25
CA LEU A 153 8.01 17.88 -16.46
C LEU A 153 8.89 19.12 -16.20
N GLU A 154 9.15 19.42 -14.94
CA GLU A 154 10.00 20.51 -14.49
C GLU A 154 11.15 19.92 -13.66
N GLU A 155 12.39 20.18 -14.06
CA GLU A 155 13.58 19.70 -13.33
C GLU A 155 13.62 18.17 -13.08
N SER A 156 12.93 17.40 -13.93
CA SER A 156 12.67 15.96 -13.75
C SER A 156 13.50 15.09 -14.71
N ASN A 157 13.91 13.91 -14.24
CA ASN A 157 14.72 12.94 -14.98
C ASN A 157 14.11 11.54 -14.93
N LYS A 158 14.33 10.77 -16.01
CA LYS A 158 14.00 9.33 -16.07
C LYS A 158 12.53 9.00 -15.77
N CYS A 159 11.62 9.92 -16.07
CA CYS A 159 10.19 9.66 -16.06
C CYS A 159 9.76 9.02 -17.38
N VAL A 160 8.77 8.12 -17.34
CA VAL A 160 8.30 7.34 -18.51
C VAL A 160 6.80 7.44 -18.67
#